data_AF-I6YBC0-F1
#
_entry.id   AF-I6YBC0-F1
#
_cell.length_a   1.000
_cell.length_b   1.000
_cell.length_c   1.000
_cell.angle_alpha   90.00
_cell.angle_beta   90.00
_cell.angle_gamma   90.00
#
_symmetry.space_group_name_H-M   'P 1'
#
loop_
_entity.id
_entity.type
_entity.pdbx_description
1 polymer ?
#
loop_
_entity_poly.entity_id
_entity_poly.type
_entity_poly.pdbx_seq_one_letter_code
_entity_poly.pdbx_strand_id
1 'polypeptide(L)'
;MSLPLDLLGKAIVALVASAGVAIPVSHALKSTSVERVKLESEDDLKKSCLIVLQGEERGDSDNKDKKLIVCQRDKNPWTTEFFFYDSSKDFSTSELKIVNHIEIDSGSTEAVLVFEGNAETSQKETIENLPPRTWTSLRGINLKEKTTVDMKGKKMQFEDNGQVTHCDLKEFSQ
;
A
#
# COMPACT_ATOMS: atom_id res chain seq x y z
N MET A 1 -31.51 32.80 20.63
CA MET A 1 -32.02 31.98 19.51
C MET A 1 -31.31 32.42 18.24
N SER A 2 -30.92 31.44 17.41
CA SER A 2 -30.61 31.50 15.97
C SER A 2 -29.50 32.43 15.45
N LEU A 3 -28.40 31.80 15.01
CA LEU A 3 -27.62 32.21 13.83
C LEU A 3 -28.51 32.19 12.57
N PRO A 4 -28.08 32.88 11.51
CA PRO A 4 -27.64 32.10 10.36
C PRO A 4 -26.31 32.57 9.76
N LEU A 5 -25.58 31.57 9.26
CA LEU A 5 -24.51 31.70 8.27
C LEU A 5 -25.05 32.34 6.99
N ASP A 6 -24.22 33.13 6.29
CA ASP A 6 -23.63 32.77 4.99
C ASP A 6 -22.90 33.99 4.39
N LEU A 7 -21.59 33.88 4.11
CA LEU A 7 -21.02 34.23 2.80
C LEU A 7 -19.53 33.90 2.75
N LEU A 8 -19.23 32.90 1.93
CA LEU A 8 -17.93 32.64 1.31
C LEU A 8 -17.24 33.92 0.83
N GLY A 9 -15.91 33.94 0.98
CA GLY A 9 -15.06 34.50 -0.07
C GLY A 9 -13.88 35.32 0.42
N LYS A 10 -12.72 34.67 0.58
CA LYS A 10 -11.52 34.92 -0.25
C LYS A 10 -10.28 34.31 0.41
N ALA A 11 -9.68 33.39 -0.31
CA ALA A 11 -8.35 32.86 -0.05
C ALA A 11 -7.30 33.96 -0.16
N ILE A 12 -6.38 34.01 0.81
CA ILE A 12 -5.07 34.65 0.65
C ILE A 12 -4.04 33.64 1.16
N VAL A 13 -3.41 32.91 0.24
CA VAL A 13 -2.18 32.17 0.53
C VAL A 13 -1.03 33.12 0.21
N ALA A 14 -0.39 33.62 1.26
CA ALA A 14 0.82 34.42 1.15
C ALA A 14 2.00 33.50 0.79
N LEU A 15 2.55 33.69 -0.40
CA LEU A 15 3.84 33.16 -0.84
C LEU A 15 4.95 33.78 0.02
N VAL A 16 5.69 32.96 0.76
CA VAL A 16 6.98 33.36 1.33
C VAL A 16 8.07 32.54 0.62
N ALA A 17 8.81 33.23 -0.24
CA ALA A 17 10.03 32.74 -0.85
C ALA A 17 11.19 33.03 0.11
N SER A 18 11.82 31.98 0.65
CA SER A 18 13.20 32.06 1.14
C SER A 18 13.74 30.66 1.44
N ALA A 19 14.77 30.27 0.68
CA ALA A 19 15.82 29.33 1.02
C ALA A 19 15.41 27.98 1.68
N GLY A 20 15.27 26.96 0.82
CA GLY A 20 16.01 25.71 1.02
C GLY A 20 15.72 24.87 2.25
N VAL A 21 14.45 24.56 2.55
CA VAL A 21 14.05 23.28 3.19
C VAL A 21 12.66 22.94 2.66
N ALA A 22 12.53 21.87 1.87
CA ALA A 22 11.22 21.34 1.51
C ALA A 22 10.62 20.67 2.76
N ILE A 23 9.86 21.43 3.54
CA ILE A 23 9.05 20.88 4.63
C ILE A 23 7.87 20.15 3.97
N PRO A 24 7.64 18.85 4.23
CA PRO A 24 6.44 18.19 3.75
C PRO A 24 5.25 18.84 4.44
N VAL A 25 4.52 19.67 3.68
CA VAL A 25 3.24 20.20 4.09
C VAL A 25 2.32 19.01 4.26
N SER A 26 1.94 18.76 5.50
CA SER A 26 0.93 17.80 5.91
C SER A 26 -0.29 17.91 4.97
N HIS A 27 -0.39 16.98 4.02
CA HIS A 27 -1.53 16.83 3.13
C HIS A 27 -2.66 16.09 3.88
N ALA A 28 -3.02 16.60 5.05
CA ALA A 28 -4.36 16.42 5.58
C ALA A 28 -5.28 17.32 4.74
N LEU A 29 -6.40 16.78 4.27
CA LEU A 29 -7.40 17.40 3.37
C LEU A 29 -7.16 17.17 1.87
N LYS A 30 -7.21 15.90 1.45
CA LYS A 30 -7.88 15.55 0.19
C LYS A 30 -8.81 14.36 0.42
N SER A 31 -9.97 14.66 1.03
CA SER A 31 -11.19 13.88 0.79
C SER A 31 -11.71 14.20 -0.63
N THR A 32 -10.89 13.85 -1.62
CA THR A 32 -11.36 13.56 -2.97
C THR A 32 -11.62 12.07 -2.95
N SER A 33 -12.78 11.61 -3.40
CA SER A 33 -13.02 10.18 -3.62
C SER A 33 -11.85 9.60 -4.41
N VAL A 34 -10.90 8.97 -3.72
CA VAL A 34 -9.73 8.37 -4.36
C VAL A 34 -10.34 7.24 -5.20
N GLU A 35 -10.36 7.46 -6.50
CA GLU A 35 -10.90 6.49 -7.43
C GLU A 35 -9.99 5.25 -7.34
N ARG A 36 -10.49 4.22 -6.64
CA ARG A 36 -9.75 2.99 -6.35
C ARG A 36 -9.35 2.29 -7.65
N VAL A 37 -8.24 1.56 -7.61
CA VAL A 37 -7.83 0.69 -8.73
C VAL A 37 -8.97 -0.28 -9.04
N LYS A 38 -9.48 -0.25 -10.27
CA LYS A 38 -10.42 -1.25 -10.77
C LYS A 38 -9.61 -2.30 -11.53
N LEU A 39 -9.52 -3.49 -10.98
CA LEU A 39 -9.04 -4.68 -11.68
C LEU A 39 -10.29 -5.43 -12.17
N GLU A 40 -10.32 -5.82 -13.44
CA GLU A 40 -11.46 -6.54 -14.05
C GLU A 40 -11.09 -7.99 -14.41
N SER A 41 -9.80 -8.26 -14.62
CA SER A 41 -9.28 -9.55 -15.03
C SER A 41 -7.91 -9.88 -14.40
N GLU A 42 -7.52 -11.15 -14.47
CA GLU A 42 -6.18 -11.59 -14.05
C GLU A 42 -5.08 -10.94 -14.92
N ASP A 43 -5.37 -10.69 -16.19
CA ASP A 43 -4.48 -9.97 -17.10
C ASP A 43 -4.23 -8.52 -16.64
N ASP A 44 -5.22 -7.86 -16.06
CA ASP A 44 -5.05 -6.51 -15.52
C ASP A 44 -4.11 -6.52 -14.31
N LEU A 45 -4.22 -7.57 -13.49
CA LEU A 45 -3.34 -7.79 -12.35
C LEU A 45 -1.89 -8.00 -12.83
N LYS A 46 -1.67 -8.81 -13.87
CA LYS A 46 -0.32 -9.01 -14.45
C LYS A 46 0.27 -7.73 -15.07
N LYS A 47 -0.56 -6.86 -15.65
CA LYS A 47 -0.12 -5.63 -16.33
C LYS A 47 0.06 -4.44 -15.39
N SER A 48 -0.75 -4.36 -14.34
CA SER A 48 -0.92 -3.15 -13.53
C SER A 48 -0.43 -3.31 -12.10
N CYS A 49 -0.04 -4.52 -11.70
CA CYS A 49 0.41 -4.83 -10.35
C CYS A 49 1.81 -5.44 -10.32
N LEU A 50 2.48 -5.24 -9.19
CA LEU A 50 3.75 -5.87 -8.84
C LEU A 50 3.60 -6.59 -7.50
N ILE A 51 4.39 -7.64 -7.31
CA ILE A 51 4.47 -8.42 -6.07
C ILE A 51 5.45 -7.74 -5.12
N VAL A 52 4.95 -7.39 -3.93
CA VAL A 52 5.71 -6.80 -2.82
C VAL A 52 6.30 -7.90 -1.94
N LEU A 53 5.45 -8.82 -1.48
CA LEU A 53 5.82 -9.97 -0.65
C LEU A 53 5.19 -11.24 -1.21
N GLN A 54 5.93 -12.34 -1.09
CA GLN A 54 5.50 -13.70 -1.44
C GLN A 54 6.34 -14.67 -0.61
N GLY A 55 5.71 -15.72 -0.06
CA GLY A 55 6.42 -16.81 0.61
C GLY A 55 7.31 -17.59 -0.35
N GLU A 56 8.41 -18.15 0.15
CA GLU A 56 9.27 -19.04 -0.64
C GLU A 56 8.59 -20.39 -0.93
N GLU A 57 8.96 -20.99 -2.06
CA GLU A 57 8.48 -22.30 -2.52
C GLU A 57 9.10 -23.49 -1.74
N ARG A 58 9.89 -23.23 -0.70
CA ARG A 58 10.54 -24.30 0.08
C ARG A 58 9.54 -24.97 1.02
N GLY A 59 8.93 -26.05 0.54
CA GLY A 59 8.08 -26.96 1.32
C GLY A 59 6.68 -27.16 0.73
N ASP A 60 5.90 -28.04 1.38
CA ASP A 60 4.51 -28.40 1.03
C ASP A 60 3.47 -27.30 1.32
N SER A 61 3.88 -26.03 1.51
CA SER A 61 2.97 -25.01 2.05
C SER A 61 2.29 -24.15 0.97
N ASP A 62 0.98 -23.98 1.13
CA ASP A 62 0.09 -23.07 0.39
C ASP A 62 0.54 -21.58 0.42
N ASN A 63 1.63 -21.26 1.12
CA ASN A 63 2.11 -19.89 1.32
C ASN A 63 2.82 -19.29 0.10
N LYS A 64 3.28 -20.10 -0.86
CA LYS A 64 3.82 -19.58 -2.14
C LYS A 64 2.76 -18.88 -2.99
N ASP A 65 1.49 -19.24 -2.74
CA ASP A 65 0.36 -18.69 -3.47
C ASP A 65 -0.10 -17.35 -2.91
N LYS A 66 0.12 -17.12 -1.62
CA LYS A 66 -0.19 -15.88 -0.92
C LYS A 66 0.80 -14.76 -1.25
N LYS A 67 0.28 -13.65 -1.75
CA LYS A 67 1.05 -12.49 -2.22
C LYS A 67 0.47 -11.20 -1.66
N LEU A 68 1.34 -10.31 -1.21
CA LEU A 68 1.03 -8.88 -1.10
C LEU A 68 1.38 -8.24 -2.43
N ILE A 69 0.40 -7.64 -3.08
CA ILE A 69 0.57 -7.01 -4.38
C ILE A 69 0.27 -5.53 -4.29
N VAL A 70 0.96 -4.74 -5.09
CA VAL A 70 0.73 -3.30 -5.24
C VAL A 70 0.31 -3.02 -6.67
N CYS A 71 -0.79 -2.31 -6.82
CA CYS A 71 -1.39 -2.03 -8.11
C CYS A 71 -1.52 -0.52 -8.32
N GLN A 72 -1.40 -0.08 -9.57
CA GLN A 72 -1.53 1.32 -9.94
C GLN A 72 -2.43 1.46 -11.17
N ARG A 73 -3.44 2.34 -11.11
CA ARG A 73 -4.31 2.61 -12.25
C ARG A 73 -3.64 3.59 -13.22
N ASP A 74 -3.72 3.31 -14.52
CA ASP A 74 -3.37 4.23 -15.61
C ASP A 74 -2.00 4.92 -15.47
N LYS A 75 -1.02 4.26 -14.83
CA LYS A 75 0.29 4.83 -14.51
C LYS A 75 0.22 6.12 -13.68
N ASN A 76 -0.88 6.33 -12.94
CA ASN A 76 -1.06 7.45 -12.01
C ASN A 76 -0.59 7.07 -10.58
N PRO A 77 0.54 7.60 -10.08
CA PRO A 77 1.12 7.16 -8.80
C PRO A 77 0.21 7.45 -7.61
N TRP A 78 -0.74 8.37 -7.77
CA TRP A 78 -1.75 8.74 -6.78
C TRP A 78 -2.89 7.73 -6.64
N THR A 79 -2.90 6.67 -7.45
CA THR A 79 -3.91 5.60 -7.43
C THR A 79 -3.36 4.28 -6.92
N THR A 80 -2.25 4.31 -6.19
CA THR A 80 -1.60 3.10 -5.71
C THR A 80 -2.44 2.44 -4.61
N GLU A 81 -2.71 1.15 -4.78
CA GLU A 81 -3.54 0.36 -3.87
C GLU A 81 -2.83 -0.98 -3.58
N PHE A 82 -2.89 -1.44 -2.33
CA PHE A 82 -2.28 -2.69 -1.90
C PHE A 82 -3.36 -3.74 -1.69
N PHE A 83 -3.17 -4.92 -2.25
CA PHE A 83 -4.11 -6.03 -2.14
C PHE A 83 -3.42 -7.29 -1.64
N PHE A 84 -4.19 -8.11 -0.93
CA PHE A 84 -3.86 -9.51 -0.75
C PHE A 84 -4.40 -10.31 -1.92
N TYR A 85 -3.55 -11.17 -2.48
CA TYR A 85 -3.88 -12.06 -3.58
C TYR A 85 -3.39 -13.47 -3.28
N ASP A 86 -4.28 -14.44 -3.44
CA ASP A 86 -4.01 -15.87 -3.23
C ASP A 86 -4.14 -16.58 -4.59
N SER A 87 -3.00 -16.93 -5.20
CA SER A 87 -2.98 -17.58 -6.53
C SER A 87 -3.39 -19.05 -6.52
N SER A 88 -3.69 -19.63 -5.36
CA SER A 88 -4.25 -20.99 -5.28
C SER A 88 -5.73 -21.02 -5.66
N LYS A 89 -6.37 -19.85 -5.70
CA LYS A 89 -7.79 -19.67 -6.01
C LYS A 89 -7.98 -19.05 -7.38
N ASP A 90 -9.12 -19.35 -7.99
CA ASP A 90 -9.54 -18.68 -9.22
C ASP A 90 -9.62 -17.17 -9.00
N PHE A 91 -9.10 -16.40 -9.95
CA PHE A 91 -9.09 -14.95 -9.84
C PHE A 91 -10.52 -14.40 -9.76
N SER A 92 -10.81 -13.69 -8.67
CA SER A 92 -12.06 -12.97 -8.47
C SER A 92 -11.81 -11.62 -7.83
N THR A 93 -12.30 -10.57 -8.49
CA THR A 93 -12.13 -9.18 -8.03
C THR A 93 -12.83 -8.90 -6.71
N SER A 94 -13.89 -9.66 -6.39
CA SER A 94 -14.58 -9.58 -5.10
C SER A 94 -13.78 -10.19 -3.94
N GLU A 95 -12.80 -11.04 -4.24
CA GLU A 95 -11.95 -11.68 -3.23
C GLU A 95 -10.68 -10.88 -2.92
N LEU A 96 -10.36 -9.86 -3.73
CA LEU A 96 -9.22 -8.97 -3.48
C LEU A 96 -9.49 -8.10 -2.25
N LYS A 97 -8.77 -8.40 -1.17
CA LYS A 97 -8.85 -7.64 0.08
C LYS A 97 -7.83 -6.52 0.06
N ILE A 98 -8.27 -5.28 0.34
CA ILE A 98 -7.39 -4.11 0.43
C ILE A 98 -6.60 -4.20 1.73
N VAL A 99 -5.27 -4.08 1.63
CA VAL A 99 -4.35 -4.10 2.77
C VAL A 99 -4.14 -2.66 3.25
N ASN A 100 -4.48 -2.42 4.52
CA ASN A 100 -4.32 -1.12 5.16
C ASN A 100 -2.89 -0.95 5.68
N HIS A 101 -2.43 -1.91 6.49
CA HIS A 101 -1.08 -1.92 7.03
C HIS A 101 -0.52 -3.33 7.12
N ILE A 102 0.79 -3.38 7.34
CA ILE A 102 1.54 -4.62 7.55
C ILE A 102 2.17 -4.60 8.94
N GLU A 103 2.26 -5.79 9.52
CA GLU A 103 2.97 -6.06 10.76
C GLU A 103 4.09 -7.06 10.45
N ILE A 104 5.34 -6.59 10.52
CA ILE A 104 6.54 -7.42 10.35
C ILE A 104 7.58 -7.05 11.40
N ASP A 105 8.11 -8.06 12.07
CA ASP A 105 9.20 -7.89 13.02
C ASP A 105 10.56 -8.00 12.33
N SER A 106 11.56 -7.32 12.87
CA SER A 106 12.92 -7.36 12.32
C SER A 106 13.47 -8.79 12.35
N GLY A 107 13.95 -9.29 11.21
CA GLY A 107 14.43 -10.66 11.06
C GLY A 107 13.33 -11.73 11.01
N SER A 108 12.05 -11.33 10.98
CA SER A 108 10.92 -12.24 10.82
C SER A 108 10.91 -12.88 9.42
N THR A 109 10.47 -14.13 9.37
CA THR A 109 10.12 -14.85 8.13
C THR A 109 8.62 -14.82 7.85
N GLU A 110 7.88 -14.00 8.60
CA GLU A 110 6.42 -13.88 8.52
C GLU A 110 6.02 -12.41 8.46
N ALA A 111 5.01 -12.10 7.65
CA ALA A 111 4.35 -10.80 7.62
C ALA A 111 2.84 -10.99 7.80
N VAL A 112 2.25 -10.22 8.70
CA VAL A 112 0.80 -10.16 8.90
C VAL A 112 0.25 -8.97 8.13
N LEU A 113 -0.69 -9.23 7.25
CA LEU A 113 -1.42 -8.24 6.48
C LEU A 113 -2.72 -7.92 7.21
N VAL A 114 -2.97 -6.64 7.46
CA VAL A 114 -4.19 -6.19 8.12
C VAL A 114 -5.05 -5.44 7.09
N PHE A 115 -6.27 -5.92 6.88
CA PHE A 115 -7.15 -5.40 5.84
C PHE A 115 -7.90 -4.14 6.26
N GLU A 116 -8.34 -3.36 5.28
CA GLU A 116 -9.32 -2.29 5.50
C GLU A 116 -10.64 -2.87 6.04
N GLY A 117 -11.13 -2.34 7.16
CA GLY A 117 -12.37 -2.75 7.81
C GLY A 117 -12.71 -1.83 8.98
N ASN A 118 -13.89 -2.02 9.59
CA ASN A 118 -14.22 -1.34 10.85
C ASN A 118 -13.23 -1.80 11.94
N ALA A 119 -12.78 -0.89 12.80
CA ALA A 119 -11.74 -1.10 13.82
C ALA A 119 -12.02 -2.32 14.73
N GLU A 120 -13.29 -2.72 14.88
CA GLU A 120 -13.71 -3.85 15.73
C GLU A 120 -13.50 -5.24 15.09
N THR A 121 -13.29 -5.35 13.77
CA THR A 121 -13.19 -6.64 13.06
C THR A 121 -12.12 -6.60 11.96
N SER A 122 -10.97 -6.00 12.24
CA SER A 122 -9.86 -6.00 11.30
C SER A 122 -9.44 -7.44 10.99
N GLN A 123 -9.80 -7.91 9.80
CA GLN A 123 -9.40 -9.22 9.30
C GLN A 123 -7.90 -9.19 8.99
N LYS A 124 -7.22 -10.29 9.34
CA LYS A 124 -5.78 -10.45 9.14
C LYS A 124 -5.50 -11.70 8.31
N GLU A 125 -4.45 -11.65 7.50
CA GLU A 125 -3.86 -12.84 6.84
C GLU A 125 -2.35 -12.84 7.07
N THR A 126 -1.76 -14.02 7.14
CA THR A 126 -0.30 -14.17 7.32
C THR A 126 0.33 -14.74 6.05
N ILE A 127 1.41 -14.12 5.61
CA ILE A 127 2.34 -14.69 4.63
C ILE A 127 3.56 -15.17 5.41
N GLU A 128 3.80 -16.48 5.39
CA GLU A 128 4.94 -17.11 6.05
C GLU A 128 6.03 -17.49 5.06
N ASN A 129 7.16 -18.00 5.56
CA ASN A 129 8.33 -18.41 4.78
C ASN A 129 8.86 -17.30 3.87
N LEU A 130 8.76 -16.04 4.31
CA LEU A 130 9.41 -14.94 3.62
C LEU A 130 10.92 -15.13 3.67
N PRO A 131 11.65 -14.83 2.57
CA PRO A 131 13.09 -14.80 2.62
C PRO A 131 13.52 -13.82 3.73
N PRO A 132 14.59 -14.12 4.50
CA PRO A 132 15.08 -13.21 5.52
C PRO A 132 15.34 -11.84 4.91
N ARG A 133 14.47 -10.87 5.24
CA ARG A 133 14.57 -9.50 4.75
C ARG A 133 14.95 -8.59 5.90
N THR A 134 15.82 -7.65 5.62
CA THR A 134 16.29 -6.63 6.57
C THR A 134 15.29 -5.48 6.68
N TRP A 135 14.00 -5.77 6.71
CA TRP A 135 13.02 -4.71 6.90
C TRP A 135 13.17 -4.20 8.33
N THR A 136 13.19 -2.87 8.48
CA THR A 136 12.84 -2.27 9.76
C THR A 136 11.48 -2.81 10.19
N SER A 137 11.27 -2.99 11.48
CA SER A 137 9.98 -3.50 11.94
C SER A 137 8.89 -2.53 11.48
N LEU A 138 7.96 -3.03 10.67
CA LEU A 138 6.83 -2.24 10.17
C LEU A 138 5.66 -2.63 11.03
N ARG A 139 5.39 -1.84 12.07
CA ARG A 139 4.26 -2.07 12.99
C ARG A 139 3.24 -0.96 12.78
N GLY A 140 2.12 -1.31 12.14
CA GLY A 140 1.02 -0.35 11.94
C GLY A 140 1.30 0.70 10.87
N ILE A 141 2.25 0.48 9.96
CA ILE A 141 2.52 1.40 8.86
C ILE A 141 1.36 1.34 7.87
N ASN A 142 0.60 2.43 7.77
CA ASN A 142 -0.39 2.59 6.71
C ASN A 142 0.33 2.65 5.36
N LEU A 143 0.13 1.60 4.55
CA LEU A 143 0.85 1.44 3.29
C LEU A 143 0.55 2.57 2.30
N LYS A 144 -0.65 3.18 2.35
CA LYS A 144 -1.01 4.28 1.45
C LYS A 144 -0.34 5.60 1.81
N GLU A 145 -0.12 5.84 3.10
CA GLU A 145 0.38 7.14 3.57
C GLU A 145 1.90 7.20 3.68
N LYS A 146 2.54 6.05 3.93
CA LYS A 146 3.96 5.97 4.28
C LYS A 146 4.81 5.24 3.24
N THR A 147 4.23 4.92 2.09
CA THR A 147 4.93 4.19 1.02
C THR A 147 4.94 4.98 -0.27
N THR A 148 6.09 5.02 -0.94
CA THR A 148 6.24 5.48 -2.32
C THR A 148 6.54 4.29 -3.21
N VAL A 149 5.88 4.21 -4.36
CA VAL A 149 6.00 3.08 -5.30
C VAL A 149 6.38 3.62 -6.67
N ASP A 150 7.50 3.14 -7.20
CA ASP A 150 7.92 3.34 -8.58
C ASP A 150 7.68 2.03 -9.36
N MET A 151 6.56 1.95 -10.04
CA MET A 151 6.19 0.78 -10.85
C MET A 151 7.16 0.55 -12.01
N LYS A 152 7.78 1.60 -12.56
CA LYS A 152 8.72 1.47 -13.68
C LYS A 152 10.08 0.97 -13.21
N GLY A 153 10.58 1.55 -12.13
CA GLY A 153 11.81 1.12 -11.48
C GLY A 153 11.67 -0.17 -10.68
N LYS A 154 10.43 -0.66 -10.49
CA LYS A 154 10.07 -1.83 -9.68
C LYS A 154 10.59 -1.69 -8.25
N LYS A 155 10.42 -0.50 -7.68
CA LYS A 155 10.91 -0.17 -6.34
C LYS A 155 9.80 0.34 -5.46
N MET A 156 9.88 -0.03 -4.19
CA MET A 156 9.04 0.48 -3.13
C MET A 156 9.93 1.05 -2.04
N GLN A 157 9.49 2.15 -1.45
CA GLN A 157 10.14 2.79 -0.32
C GLN A 157 9.12 2.97 0.79
N PHE A 158 9.48 2.61 2.01
CA PHE A 158 8.71 2.94 3.22
C PHE A 158 9.52 3.81 4.15
N GLU A 159 8.84 4.74 4.80
CA GLU A 159 9.40 5.60 5.83
C GLU A 159 8.72 5.33 7.18
N ASP A 160 9.52 4.93 8.16
CA ASP A 160 9.07 4.75 9.55
C ASP A 160 10.09 5.31 10.53
N ASN A 161 9.63 6.09 11.50
CA ASN A 161 10.48 6.66 12.55
C ASN A 161 11.77 7.33 12.01
N GLY A 162 11.68 7.98 10.84
CA GLY A 162 12.81 8.64 10.17
C GLY A 162 13.79 7.70 9.47
N GLN A 163 13.52 6.39 9.45
CA GLN A 163 14.27 5.41 8.68
C GLN A 163 13.56 5.11 7.36
N VAL A 164 14.34 5.13 6.30
CA VAL A 164 13.89 4.80 4.95
C VAL A 164 14.39 3.41 4.61
N THR A 165 13.49 2.55 4.16
CA THR A 165 13.85 1.23 3.65
C THR A 165 13.34 1.06 2.24
N HIS A 166 14.16 0.41 1.42
CA HIS A 166 13.89 0.16 0.02
C HIS A 166 13.63 -1.32 -0.22
N CYS A 167 12.73 -1.60 -1.16
CA CYS A 167 12.37 -2.94 -1.59
C CYS A 167 12.30 -3.01 -3.10
N ASP A 168 12.86 -4.08 -3.65
CA ASP A 168 12.62 -4.46 -5.02
C ASP A 168 11.32 -5.26 -5.12
N LEU A 169 10.51 -4.88 -6.11
CA LEU A 169 9.24 -5.48 -6.45
C LEU A 169 9.42 -6.47 -7.60
N LYS A 170 8.59 -7.50 -7.64
CA LYS A 170 8.64 -8.55 -8.68
C LYS A 170 7.44 -8.45 -9.61
N GLU A 171 7.62 -8.83 -10.86
CA GLU A 171 6.50 -9.07 -11.77
C GLU A 171 5.86 -10.42 -11.45
N PHE A 172 4.62 -10.62 -11.89
CA PHE A 172 4.03 -11.95 -11.95
C PHE A 172 4.84 -12.79 -12.95
N SER A 173 5.32 -13.94 -12.52
CA SER A 173 5.95 -14.91 -13.41
C SER A 173 4.96 -15.33 -14.50
N GLN A 174 5.40 -15.29 -15.75
CA GLN A 174 4.66 -15.79 -16.91
C GLN A 174 4.58 -17.31 -16.91
#